data_AF-A0A7Y5WVK3-F1
#
_entry.id   AF-A0A7Y5WVK3-F1
#
_cell.length_a   1.000
_cell.length_b   1.000
_cell.length_c   1.000
_cell.angle_alpha   90.00
_cell.angle_beta   90.00
_cell.angle_gamma   90.00
#
_symmetry.space_group_name_H-M   'P 1'
#
loop_
_entity.id
_entity.type
_entity.pdbx_description
1 polymer ?
#
loop_
_entity_poly.entity_id
_entity_poly.type
_entity_poly.pdbx_seq_one_letter_code
_entity_poly.pdbx_strand_id
1 'polypeptide(L)'
;MTASVGTVFTGLRFENPFLLASAPPTESDTNILRAFEAGWGGVVTKTIGLHPVVNVKGPKTKFLRSTPGNGQLSMEKRPNTALHSSWNWELISDKPLDWWVPRLRRIKDAYPQRVLVASIMAGSGDDRELDHWRELAEGCQAQGVDALELNLSCPHMDREDMGSNIGKNCALIDTVVRAVKSVAR
;
A
#
# COMPACT_ATOMS: atom_id res chain seq x y z
N MET A 1 -32.72 -7.72 -13.14
CA MET A 1 -31.47 -8.28 -12.58
C MET A 1 -30.45 -7.17 -12.53
N THR A 2 -29.98 -6.79 -11.34
CA THR A 2 -28.83 -5.88 -11.22
C THR A 2 -27.58 -6.63 -11.65
N ALA A 3 -26.75 -6.02 -12.50
CA ALA A 3 -25.48 -6.61 -12.90
C ALA A 3 -24.54 -6.66 -11.68
N SER A 4 -23.97 -7.83 -11.41
CA SER A 4 -22.93 -7.99 -10.39
C SER A 4 -21.57 -7.80 -11.03
N VAL A 5 -20.69 -7.07 -10.34
CA VAL A 5 -19.28 -6.88 -10.72
C VAL A 5 -18.32 -7.55 -9.75
N GLY A 6 -18.82 -8.45 -8.88
CA GLY A 6 -17.98 -9.20 -7.95
C GLY A 6 -16.97 -10.09 -8.67
N THR A 7 -15.81 -10.31 -8.04
CA THR A 7 -14.74 -11.13 -8.61
C THR A 7 -14.02 -11.95 -7.54
N VAL A 8 -13.29 -12.98 -7.96
CA VAL A 8 -12.38 -13.76 -7.11
C VAL A 8 -10.99 -13.68 -7.73
N PHE A 9 -10.01 -13.25 -6.93
CA PHE A 9 -8.61 -13.14 -7.35
C PHE A 9 -7.72 -13.75 -6.26
N THR A 10 -6.80 -14.63 -6.65
CA THR A 10 -5.90 -15.36 -5.73
C THR A 10 -6.61 -16.02 -4.53
N GLY A 11 -7.86 -16.46 -4.70
CA GLY A 11 -8.69 -17.05 -3.64
C GLY A 11 -9.47 -16.05 -2.77
N LEU A 12 -9.21 -14.75 -2.90
CA LEU A 12 -9.95 -13.69 -2.21
C LEU A 12 -11.18 -13.27 -3.01
N ARG A 13 -12.33 -13.16 -2.32
CA ARG A 13 -13.58 -12.69 -2.91
C ARG A 13 -13.74 -11.19 -2.69
N PHE A 14 -14.02 -10.47 -3.77
CA PHE A 14 -14.27 -9.04 -3.77
C PHE A 14 -15.71 -8.75 -4.20
N GLU A 15 -16.39 -7.83 -3.50
CA GLU A 15 -17.72 -7.36 -3.90
C GLU A 15 -17.71 -6.59 -5.23
N ASN A 16 -16.58 -5.95 -5.54
CA ASN A 16 -16.29 -5.27 -6.80
C ASN A 16 -14.75 -5.21 -6.98
N PRO A 17 -14.23 -4.99 -8.20
CA PRO A 17 -12.80 -5.14 -8.48
C PRO A 17 -11.99 -3.87 -8.15
N PHE A 18 -12.57 -2.87 -7.49
CA PHE A 18 -11.94 -1.57 -7.28
C PHE A 18 -11.29 -1.52 -5.90
N LEU A 19 -9.97 -1.31 -5.89
CA LEU A 19 -9.17 -1.17 -4.68
C LEU A 19 -8.41 0.15 -4.66
N LEU A 20 -8.27 0.74 -3.47
CA LEU A 20 -7.27 1.80 -3.27
C LEU A 20 -5.88 1.17 -3.18
N ALA A 21 -4.94 1.66 -3.98
CA ALA A 21 -3.53 1.28 -3.91
C ALA A 21 -2.84 1.82 -2.65
N SER A 22 -1.71 1.23 -2.27
CA SER A 22 -0.83 1.72 -1.20
C SER A 22 -0.29 3.11 -1.57
N ALA A 23 -0.87 4.16 -0.98
CA ALA A 23 -0.71 5.54 -1.42
C ALA A 23 -1.16 6.52 -0.31
N PRO A 24 -1.00 7.84 -0.47
CA PRO A 24 -1.45 8.82 0.53
C PRO A 24 -2.90 8.64 1.01
N PRO A 25 -3.88 8.27 0.15
CA PRO A 25 -5.26 8.03 0.60
C PRO A 25 -5.40 6.91 1.65
N THR A 26 -4.43 5.99 1.74
CA THR A 26 -4.48 4.80 2.60
C THR A 26 -3.51 4.88 3.78
N GLU A 27 -3.06 6.08 4.16
CA GLU A 27 -2.12 6.31 5.27
C GLU A 27 -2.78 6.37 6.66
N SER A 28 -4.11 6.42 6.74
CA SER A 28 -4.84 6.48 8.01
C SER A 28 -6.08 5.59 8.00
N ASP A 29 -6.38 4.99 9.15
CA ASP A 29 -7.59 4.17 9.36
C ASP A 29 -8.87 4.95 9.05
N THR A 30 -8.92 6.23 9.40
CA THR A 30 -10.08 7.10 9.12
C THR A 30 -10.36 7.21 7.63
N ASN A 31 -9.34 7.40 6.79
CA ASN A 31 -9.53 7.45 5.34
C ASN A 31 -9.95 6.10 4.76
N ILE A 32 -9.37 5.01 5.28
CA ILE A 32 -9.72 3.65 4.87
C ILE A 32 -11.18 3.33 5.20
N LEU A 33 -11.64 3.67 6.40
CA LEU A 33 -13.05 3.48 6.80
C LEU A 33 -14.00 4.28 5.90
N ARG A 34 -13.65 5.52 5.54
CA ARG A 34 -14.42 6.33 4.57
C ARG A 34 -14.43 5.74 3.17
N ALA A 35 -13.34 5.10 2.75
CA ALA A 35 -13.30 4.40 1.46
C ALA A 35 -14.26 3.21 1.46
N PHE A 36 -14.28 2.40 2.52
CA PHE A 36 -15.22 1.30 2.64
C PHE A 36 -16.68 1.75 2.75
N GLU A 37 -16.94 2.84 3.47
CA GLU A 37 -18.27 3.49 3.50
C GLU A 37 -18.72 3.93 2.11
N ALA A 38 -17.80 4.44 1.29
CA ALA A 38 -18.06 4.83 -0.09
C ALA A 38 -18.20 3.64 -1.07
N GLY A 39 -18.03 2.40 -0.62
CA GLY A 39 -18.24 1.18 -1.42
C GLY A 39 -17.02 0.63 -2.14
N TRP A 40 -15.79 1.07 -1.80
CA TRP A 40 -14.57 0.46 -2.33
C TRP A 40 -14.52 -1.03 -2.00
N GLY A 41 -14.18 -1.87 -2.98
CA GLY A 41 -14.14 -3.32 -2.84
C GLY A 41 -13.01 -3.82 -1.93
N GLY A 42 -11.90 -3.08 -1.91
CA GLY A 42 -10.79 -3.33 -1.01
C GLY A 42 -9.84 -2.14 -0.89
N VAL A 43 -8.87 -2.27 0.01
CA VAL A 43 -7.84 -1.26 0.26
C VAL A 43 -6.50 -1.95 0.51
N VAL A 44 -5.44 -1.38 -0.07
CA VAL A 44 -4.07 -1.68 0.30
C VAL A 44 -3.55 -0.54 1.19
N THR A 45 -3.12 -0.85 2.42
CA THR A 45 -2.60 0.16 3.35
C THR A 45 -1.37 0.85 2.81
N LYS A 46 -1.09 2.09 3.22
CA LYS A 46 0.22 2.70 3.00
C LYS A 46 1.28 1.75 3.58
N THR A 47 2.36 1.52 2.82
CA THR A 47 3.40 0.55 3.18
C THR A 47 3.90 0.75 4.61
N ILE A 48 3.88 -0.34 5.38
CA ILE A 48 4.21 -0.41 6.80
C ILE A 48 5.66 -0.90 6.93
N GLY A 49 6.45 -0.20 7.73
CA GLY A 49 7.77 -0.65 8.17
C GLY A 49 7.79 -0.80 9.69
N LEU A 50 8.83 -1.44 10.23
CA LEU A 50 8.97 -1.61 11.67
C LEU A 50 9.27 -0.31 12.40
N HIS A 51 10.09 0.54 11.80
CA HIS A 51 10.57 1.76 12.42
C HIS A 51 9.90 3.01 11.83
N PRO A 52 9.69 4.06 12.63
CA PRO A 52 9.18 5.33 12.11
C PRO A 52 10.10 5.89 11.02
N VAL A 53 9.51 6.31 9.91
CA VAL A 53 10.24 6.97 8.82
C VAL A 53 10.02 8.47 8.88
N VAL A 54 11.12 9.23 8.91
CA VAL A 54 11.09 10.68 8.74
C VAL A 54 10.83 10.97 7.26
N ASN A 55 9.63 11.46 6.97
CA ASN A 55 9.22 11.74 5.60
C ASN A 55 9.79 13.07 5.09
N VAL A 56 9.71 13.30 3.77
CA VAL A 56 10.23 14.52 3.12
C VAL A 56 9.48 15.78 3.57
N LYS A 57 10.18 16.92 3.60
CA LYS A 57 9.57 18.24 3.88
C LYS A 57 9.07 18.88 2.60
N GLY A 58 7.81 19.34 2.60
CA GLY A 58 7.20 20.08 1.49
C GLY A 58 6.06 19.32 0.79
N PRO A 59 5.59 19.81 -0.38
CA PRO A 59 4.52 19.18 -1.13
C PRO A 59 4.95 17.80 -1.65
N LYS A 60 4.45 16.75 -1.01
CA LYS A 60 4.75 15.35 -1.26
C LYS A 60 4.23 14.79 -2.60
N THR A 61 3.09 15.28 -3.03
CA THR A 61 2.45 14.87 -4.29
C THR A 61 2.05 16.12 -5.08
N LYS A 62 2.32 16.12 -6.37
CA LYS A 62 1.87 17.11 -7.34
C LYS A 62 0.99 16.44 -8.39
N PHE A 63 -0.03 17.15 -8.83
CA PHE A 63 -0.98 16.67 -9.84
C PHE A 63 -0.87 17.54 -11.08
N LEU A 64 -0.73 16.91 -12.22
CA LEU A 64 -0.82 17.53 -13.53
C LEU A 64 -2.23 17.35 -14.08
N ARG A 65 -2.77 18.42 -14.64
CA ARG A 65 -4.12 18.46 -15.18
C ARG A 65 -4.06 18.81 -16.65
N SER A 66 -4.88 18.12 -17.45
CA SER A 66 -5.04 18.41 -18.87
C SER A 66 -6.33 19.19 -19.09
N THR A 67 -6.29 20.19 -19.96
CA THR A 67 -7.47 20.88 -20.48
C THR A 67 -8.00 20.08 -21.68
N PRO A 68 -9.20 19.49 -21.60
CA PRO A 68 -9.83 18.82 -22.73
C PRO A 68 -10.00 19.77 -23.91
N GLY A 69 -9.71 19.30 -25.12
CA GLY A 69 -9.87 20.07 -26.36
C GLY A 69 -8.62 20.78 -26.88
N ASN A 70 -7.63 21.10 -26.03
CA ASN A 70 -6.35 21.67 -26.49
C ASN A 70 -5.11 20.96 -25.92
N GLY A 71 -5.28 20.01 -25.00
CA GLY A 71 -4.19 19.23 -24.45
C GLY A 71 -3.24 20.00 -23.53
N GLN A 72 -3.57 21.24 -23.15
CA GLN A 72 -2.72 22.04 -22.27
C GLN A 72 -2.56 21.35 -20.92
N LEU A 73 -1.30 21.16 -20.50
CA LEU A 73 -0.96 20.61 -19.18
C LEU A 73 -0.62 21.74 -18.21
N SER A 74 -1.20 21.70 -17.01
CA SER A 74 -0.92 22.64 -15.92
C SER A 74 -1.07 21.98 -14.56
N MET A 75 -0.33 22.47 -13.56
CA MET A 75 -0.51 22.08 -12.16
C MET A 75 -1.61 22.90 -11.46
N GLU A 76 -2.12 23.96 -12.09
CA GLU A 76 -3.18 24.79 -11.54
C GLU A 76 -4.52 24.05 -11.54
N LYS A 77 -5.21 24.09 -10.40
CA LYS A 77 -6.57 23.57 -10.30
C LYS A 77 -7.54 24.56 -10.94
N ARG A 78 -7.97 24.26 -12.16
CA ARG A 78 -8.89 25.10 -12.95
C ARG A 78 -10.19 24.36 -13.28
N PRO A 79 -11.32 25.06 -13.46
CA PRO A 79 -12.54 24.45 -13.99
C PRO A 79 -12.29 23.78 -15.34
N ASN A 80 -13.10 22.76 -15.67
CA ASN A 80 -13.01 22.03 -16.95
C ASN A 80 -11.63 21.42 -17.24
N THR A 81 -10.92 20.93 -16.21
CA THR A 81 -9.67 20.18 -16.37
C THR A 81 -9.79 18.76 -15.85
N ALA A 82 -9.20 17.80 -16.55
CA ALA A 82 -9.11 16.40 -16.13
C ALA A 82 -7.79 16.16 -15.40
N LEU A 83 -7.81 15.31 -14.36
CA LEU A 83 -6.57 14.81 -13.77
C LEU A 83 -5.85 13.96 -14.83
N HIS A 84 -4.60 14.28 -15.13
CA HIS A 84 -3.82 13.59 -16.16
C HIS A 84 -2.78 12.67 -15.55
N SER A 85 -1.97 13.19 -14.63
CA SER A 85 -0.91 12.43 -13.97
C SER A 85 -0.57 13.01 -12.61
N SER A 86 0.20 12.25 -11.83
CA SER A 86 0.79 12.71 -10.58
C SER A 86 2.29 12.44 -10.58
N TRP A 87 3.00 13.24 -9.80
CA TRP A 87 4.38 12.99 -9.41
C TRP A 87 4.45 13.01 -7.88
N ASN A 88 5.15 12.05 -7.30
CA ASN A 88 5.31 11.96 -5.86
C ASN A 88 6.76 11.59 -5.52
N TRP A 89 7.18 12.00 -4.33
CA TRP A 89 8.48 11.71 -3.74
C TRP A 89 8.30 11.27 -2.27
N GLU A 90 7.14 10.67 -1.98
CA GLU A 90 6.83 10.15 -0.65
C GLU A 90 7.57 8.86 -0.36
N LEU A 91 7.90 8.68 0.91
CA LEU A 91 8.37 7.41 1.44
C LEU A 91 7.18 6.52 1.86
N ILE A 92 7.50 5.41 2.54
CA ILE A 92 6.51 4.55 3.21
C ILE A 92 5.79 5.31 4.35
N SER A 93 4.91 4.61 5.08
CA SER A 93 4.22 5.20 6.23
C SER A 93 5.24 5.77 7.24
N ASP A 94 4.92 6.95 7.78
CA ASP A 94 5.66 7.51 8.92
C ASP A 94 5.27 6.83 10.24
N LYS A 95 4.25 5.95 10.22
CA LYS A 95 3.76 5.22 11.37
C LYS A 95 4.38 3.82 11.43
N PRO A 96 4.95 3.44 12.59
CA PRO A 96 5.50 2.10 12.81
C PRO A 96 4.41 1.00 12.91
N LEU A 97 4.85 -0.26 12.91
CA LEU A 97 3.98 -1.44 12.98
C LEU A 97 3.04 -1.43 14.19
N ASP A 98 3.53 -1.09 15.38
CA ASP A 98 2.76 -1.04 16.63
C ASP A 98 1.61 -0.02 16.58
N TRP A 99 1.76 1.06 15.79
CA TRP A 99 0.68 1.99 15.50
C TRP A 99 -0.37 1.39 14.55
N TRP A 100 0.08 0.63 13.54
CA TRP A 100 -0.79 0.02 12.54
C TRP A 100 -1.59 -1.18 13.07
N VAL A 101 -0.98 -2.05 13.87
CA VAL A 101 -1.59 -3.28 14.41
C VAL A 101 -3.01 -3.06 14.98
N PRO A 102 -3.24 -2.19 15.99
CA PRO A 102 -4.58 -2.00 16.54
C PRO A 102 -5.57 -1.40 15.53
N ARG A 103 -5.07 -0.68 14.51
CA ARG A 103 -5.88 -0.05 13.47
C ARG A 103 -6.30 -1.01 12.38
N LEU A 104 -5.40 -1.91 11.96
CA LEU A 104 -5.74 -3.02 11.05
C LEU A 104 -6.90 -3.83 11.62
N ARG A 105 -6.82 -4.15 12.92
CA ARG A 105 -7.87 -4.87 13.62
C ARG A 105 -9.19 -4.10 13.61
N ARG A 106 -9.15 -2.83 14.00
CA ARG A 106 -10.34 -1.95 13.98
C ARG A 106 -11.00 -1.87 12.60
N ILE A 107 -10.21 -1.76 11.53
CA ILE A 107 -10.72 -1.69 10.15
C ILE A 107 -11.45 -2.98 9.80
N LYS A 108 -10.85 -4.15 10.08
CA LYS A 108 -11.47 -5.45 9.81
C LYS A 108 -12.69 -5.71 10.67
N ASP A 109 -12.70 -5.33 11.95
CA ASP A 109 -13.87 -5.46 12.81
C ASP A 109 -15.04 -4.59 12.30
N ALA A 110 -14.77 -3.40 11.77
CA ALA A 110 -15.79 -2.52 11.19
C ALA A 110 -16.30 -3.00 9.83
N TYR A 111 -15.43 -3.60 9.01
CA TYR A 111 -15.75 -4.04 7.65
C TYR A 111 -15.20 -5.46 7.36
N PRO A 112 -15.78 -6.50 7.99
CA PRO A 112 -15.24 -7.86 7.91
C PRO A 112 -15.26 -8.44 6.49
N GLN A 113 -16.22 -8.03 5.66
CA GLN A 113 -16.38 -8.50 4.28
C GLN A 113 -15.55 -7.72 3.24
N ARG A 114 -14.94 -6.59 3.64
CA ARG A 114 -14.09 -5.80 2.74
C ARG A 114 -12.68 -6.34 2.79
N VAL A 115 -12.03 -6.40 1.62
CA VAL A 115 -10.65 -6.88 1.52
C VAL A 115 -9.69 -5.80 2.00
N LEU A 116 -8.89 -6.11 3.02
CA LEU A 116 -7.80 -5.28 3.51
C LEU A 116 -6.47 -5.99 3.25
N VAL A 117 -5.61 -5.36 2.47
CA VAL A 117 -4.26 -5.84 2.17
C VAL A 117 -3.26 -4.98 2.93
N ALA A 118 -2.39 -5.59 3.73
CA ALA A 118 -1.30 -4.87 4.36
C ALA A 118 -0.09 -4.80 3.41
N SER A 119 0.25 -3.60 2.96
CA SER A 119 1.52 -3.36 2.25
C SER A 119 2.65 -3.28 3.27
N ILE A 120 3.70 -4.07 3.11
CA ILE A 120 4.82 -4.16 4.06
C ILE A 120 6.17 -4.01 3.35
N MET A 121 7.17 -3.48 4.07
CA MET A 121 8.54 -3.33 3.57
C MET A 121 9.58 -3.39 4.69
N ALA A 122 10.64 -4.15 4.45
CA ALA A 122 11.88 -4.16 5.22
C ALA A 122 13.10 -4.32 4.28
N GLY A 123 14.31 -4.39 4.84
CA GLY A 123 15.53 -4.63 4.07
C GLY A 123 15.72 -6.08 3.66
N SER A 124 16.82 -6.36 2.98
CA SER A 124 17.18 -7.73 2.56
C SER A 124 18.68 -8.04 2.66
N GLY A 125 19.47 -7.15 3.29
CA GLY A 125 20.92 -7.27 3.30
C GLY A 125 21.49 -8.26 4.31
N ASP A 126 20.71 -8.65 5.31
CA ASP A 126 21.12 -9.61 6.35
C ASP A 126 19.90 -10.40 6.89
N ASP A 127 20.17 -11.44 7.68
CA ASP A 127 19.12 -12.30 8.26
C ASP A 127 18.17 -11.52 9.19
N ARG A 128 18.66 -10.47 9.85
CA ARG A 128 17.85 -9.62 10.73
C ARG A 128 16.82 -8.83 9.92
N GLU A 129 17.18 -8.32 8.75
CA GLU A 129 16.23 -7.67 7.85
C GLU A 129 15.19 -8.66 7.30
N LEU A 130 15.56 -9.92 7.09
CA LEU A 130 14.59 -10.97 6.75
C LEU A 130 13.66 -11.31 7.91
N ASP A 131 14.14 -11.26 9.16
CA ASP A 131 13.31 -11.38 10.34
C ASP A 131 12.33 -10.21 10.47
N HIS A 132 12.72 -9.00 10.06
CA HIS A 132 11.80 -7.86 10.01
C HIS A 132 10.64 -8.10 9.04
N TRP A 133 10.88 -8.72 7.88
CA TRP A 133 9.80 -9.12 6.97
C TRP A 133 8.84 -10.11 7.62
N ARG A 134 9.37 -11.08 8.38
CA ARG A 134 8.55 -12.05 9.11
C ARG A 134 7.72 -11.38 10.19
N GLU A 135 8.31 -10.52 11.00
CA GLU A 135 7.64 -9.76 12.06
C GLU A 135 6.50 -8.89 11.49
N LEU A 136 6.75 -8.18 10.39
CA LEU A 136 5.72 -7.40 9.69
C LEU A 136 4.57 -8.27 9.20
N ALA A 137 4.89 -9.40 8.56
CA ALA A 137 3.89 -10.34 8.05
C ALA A 137 3.04 -10.94 9.17
N GLU A 138 3.66 -11.42 10.24
CA GLU A 138 2.99 -11.99 11.42
C GLU A 138 2.14 -10.95 12.14
N GLY A 139 2.70 -9.77 12.38
CA GLY A 139 2.02 -8.65 13.04
C GLY A 139 0.76 -8.24 12.29
N CYS A 140 0.84 -8.11 10.96
CA CYS A 140 -0.31 -7.75 10.12
C CYS A 140 -1.34 -8.87 10.02
N GLN A 141 -0.93 -10.11 9.71
CA GLN A 141 -1.86 -11.24 9.52
C GLN A 141 -2.61 -11.59 10.82
N ALA A 142 -1.99 -11.39 11.98
CA ALA A 142 -2.63 -11.59 13.28
C ALA A 142 -3.84 -10.66 13.51
N GLN A 143 -3.95 -9.56 12.75
CA GLN A 143 -5.06 -8.62 12.84
C GLN A 143 -6.20 -8.91 11.85
N GLY A 144 -6.09 -10.00 11.08
CA GLY A 144 -7.13 -10.44 10.17
C GLY A 144 -7.13 -9.73 8.81
N VAL A 145 -5.99 -9.14 8.40
CA VAL A 145 -5.83 -8.70 7.00
C VAL A 145 -5.95 -9.89 6.06
N ASP A 146 -6.54 -9.68 4.90
CA ASP A 146 -6.89 -10.74 3.96
C ASP A 146 -5.70 -11.14 3.06
N ALA A 147 -4.72 -10.23 2.90
CA ALA A 147 -3.48 -10.50 2.19
C ALA A 147 -2.34 -9.56 2.61
N LEU A 148 -1.15 -9.91 2.17
CA LEU A 148 0.07 -9.10 2.26
C LEU A 148 0.48 -8.65 0.85
N GLU A 149 0.91 -7.40 0.73
CA GLU A 149 1.58 -6.85 -0.46
C GLU A 149 3.03 -6.55 -0.08
N LEU A 150 4.00 -7.09 -0.82
CA LEU A 150 5.42 -6.84 -0.57
C LEU A 150 5.88 -5.68 -1.43
N ASN A 151 6.16 -4.54 -0.81
CA ASN A 151 6.69 -3.39 -1.54
C ASN A 151 8.20 -3.56 -1.74
N LEU A 152 8.58 -4.04 -2.92
CA LEU A 152 9.97 -4.23 -3.34
C LEU A 152 10.46 -3.09 -4.25
N SER A 153 9.80 -1.93 -4.22
CA SER A 153 9.90 -0.95 -5.32
C SER A 153 10.32 0.45 -4.89
N CYS A 154 10.37 0.78 -3.59
CA CYS A 154 10.63 2.16 -3.15
C CYS A 154 11.99 2.67 -3.66
N PRO A 155 12.04 3.64 -4.58
CA PRO A 155 13.28 4.10 -5.22
C PRO A 155 14.04 5.14 -4.38
N HIS A 156 13.46 5.55 -3.24
CA HIS A 156 13.96 6.63 -2.40
C HIS A 156 14.64 6.14 -1.11
N MET A 157 14.71 4.82 -0.92
CA MET A 157 15.54 4.20 0.12
C MET A 157 16.92 3.96 -0.51
N ASP A 158 17.85 4.87 -0.27
CA ASP A 158 19.20 4.87 -0.87
C ASP A 158 20.14 3.84 -0.20
N ARG A 159 19.74 2.57 -0.24
CA ARG A 159 20.54 1.42 0.19
C ARG A 159 20.47 0.32 -0.87
N GLU A 160 21.59 -0.33 -1.17
CA GLU A 160 21.68 -1.40 -2.17
C GLU A 160 20.76 -2.61 -1.87
N ASP A 161 20.40 -2.80 -0.60
CA ASP A 161 19.64 -3.95 -0.10
C ASP A 161 18.17 -3.65 0.24
N MET A 162 17.63 -2.52 -0.22
CA MET A 162 16.26 -2.08 0.05
C MET A 162 15.55 -1.55 -1.20
N GLY A 163 14.22 -1.58 -1.16
CA GLY A 163 13.37 -0.91 -2.13
C GLY A 163 13.65 -1.35 -3.57
N SER A 164 13.76 -0.39 -4.50
CA SER A 164 13.85 -0.67 -5.94
C SER A 164 15.05 -1.53 -6.37
N ASN A 165 16.08 -1.64 -5.53
CA ASN A 165 17.22 -2.53 -5.78
C ASN A 165 16.83 -4.01 -5.61
N ILE A 166 15.98 -4.33 -4.63
CA ILE A 166 15.38 -5.66 -4.48
C ILE A 166 14.51 -5.96 -5.69
N GLY A 167 13.60 -5.05 -6.05
CA GLY A 167 12.64 -5.25 -7.15
C GLY A 167 13.24 -5.49 -8.53
N LYS A 168 14.55 -5.28 -8.70
CA LYS A 168 15.29 -5.53 -9.95
C LYS A 168 16.19 -6.77 -9.88
N ASN A 169 16.26 -7.45 -8.73
CA ASN A 169 17.12 -8.61 -8.52
C ASN A 169 16.28 -9.84 -8.16
N CYS A 170 16.15 -10.77 -9.10
CA CYS A 170 15.35 -11.99 -8.91
C CYS A 170 15.78 -12.84 -7.71
N ALA A 171 17.08 -12.87 -7.37
CA ALA A 171 17.57 -13.62 -6.22
C ALA A 171 17.13 -12.98 -4.90
N LEU A 172 17.20 -11.65 -4.78
CA LEU A 172 16.71 -10.94 -3.60
C LEU A 172 15.18 -11.06 -3.46
N ILE A 173 14.45 -11.01 -4.58
CA ILE A 173 12.99 -11.24 -4.59
C ILE A 173 12.67 -12.65 -4.06
N ASP A 174 13.34 -13.70 -4.55
CA ASP A 174 13.13 -15.08 -4.08
C ASP A 174 13.43 -15.20 -2.57
N THR A 175 14.54 -14.62 -2.10
CA THR A 175 14.90 -14.60 -0.66
C THR A 175 13.81 -13.95 0.20
N VAL A 176 13.35 -12.75 -0.16
CA VAL A 176 12.31 -12.02 0.59
C VAL A 176 10.98 -12.79 0.56
N VAL A 177 10.58 -13.28 -0.61
CA VAL A 177 9.33 -14.05 -0.75
C VAL A 177 9.39 -15.33 0.09
N ARG A 178 10.51 -16.06 0.11
CA ARG A 178 10.68 -17.24 0.97
C ARG A 178 10.59 -16.89 2.45
N ALA A 179 11.22 -15.80 2.88
CA ALA A 179 11.16 -15.35 4.26
C ALA A 179 9.72 -15.04 4.71
N VAL A 180 8.95 -14.30 3.89
CA VAL A 180 7.54 -14.03 4.19
C VAL A 180 6.70 -15.30 4.13
N LYS A 181 6.90 -16.15 3.11
CA LYS A 181 6.15 -17.40 2.95
C LYS A 181 6.40 -18.41 4.05
N SER A 182 7.51 -18.32 4.81
CA SER A 182 7.75 -19.22 5.94
C SER A 182 6.84 -18.95 7.13
N VAL A 183 6.19 -17.77 7.20
CA VAL A 183 5.30 -17.38 8.31
C VAL A 183 3.88 -17.02 7.85
N ALA A 184 3.68 -16.74 6.56
CA ALA A 184 2.38 -16.42 5.97
C ALA A 184 1.44 -17.64 5.99
N ARG A 185 0.19 -17.42 6.40
CA ARG A 185 -0.87 -18.45 6.50
C ARG A 185 -1.75 -18.52 5.26
#